data_AF-A0A3A2I317-F1
#
_entry.id   AF-A0A3A2I317-F1
#
_cell.length_a   1.000
_cell.length_b   1.000
_cell.length_c   1.000
_cell.angle_alpha   90.00
_cell.angle_beta   90.00
_cell.angle_gamma   90.00
#
_symmetry.space_group_name_H-M   'P 1'
#
loop_
_entity.id
_entity.type
_entity.pdbx_description
1 polymer ?
#
loop_
_entity_poly.entity_id
_entity_poly.type
_entity_poly.pdbx_seq_one_letter_code
_entity_poly.pdbx_strand_id
1 'polypeptide(L)'
;MRLLPLALSILCTALFPPTTALASERAEQGWQLIEQGAMIVDVRTPQEFSDGHLDNAVNYPLSELDKHFANVDKDTQIVLYCRSGARSGKAYQHLKSRGFSNLHNAGGFAEMQEAK
;
A
#
# COMPACT_ATOMS: atom_id res chain seq x y z
N MET A 1 -60.99 2.44 9.36
CA MET A 1 -59.70 2.61 10.07
C MET A 1 -59.07 1.25 10.29
N ARG A 2 -58.28 0.76 9.32
CA ARG A 2 -57.43 -0.43 9.46
C ARG A 2 -56.11 -0.13 8.73
N LEU A 3 -55.05 0.01 9.51
CA LEU A 3 -53.68 0.27 9.09
C LEU A 3 -53.09 -1.02 8.49
N LEU A 4 -52.54 -0.95 7.28
CA LEU A 4 -51.66 -1.99 6.73
C LEU A 4 -50.21 -1.70 7.18
N PRO A 5 -49.40 -2.73 7.52
CA PRO A 5 -48.04 -2.53 7.97
C PRO A 5 -47.09 -2.33 6.77
N LEU A 6 -46.17 -1.38 6.93
CA LEU A 6 -45.10 -1.07 5.99
C LEU A 6 -44.07 -2.22 6.04
N ALA A 7 -43.96 -3.00 4.97
CA ALA A 7 -42.91 -3.99 4.81
C ALA A 7 -41.58 -3.28 4.54
N LEU A 8 -40.65 -3.34 5.48
CA LEU A 8 -39.29 -2.83 5.36
C LEU A 8 -38.45 -3.82 4.56
N SER A 9 -38.41 -3.63 3.25
CA SER A 9 -37.48 -4.36 2.38
C SER A 9 -36.06 -3.85 2.64
N ILE A 10 -35.27 -4.63 3.39
CA ILE A 10 -33.82 -4.45 3.50
C ILE A 10 -33.23 -4.78 2.13
N LEU A 11 -33.08 -3.76 1.29
CA LEU A 11 -32.27 -3.85 0.09
C LEU A 11 -30.81 -3.83 0.55
N CYS A 12 -30.27 -5.02 0.82
CA CYS A 12 -28.84 -5.21 1.02
C CYS A 12 -28.14 -4.98 -0.33
N THR A 13 -27.96 -3.71 -0.70
CA THR A 13 -27.11 -3.35 -1.81
C THR A 13 -25.68 -3.59 -1.36
N ALA A 14 -25.10 -4.72 -1.79
CA ALA A 14 -23.67 -4.88 -1.80
C ALA A 14 -23.09 -3.72 -2.64
N LEU A 15 -22.60 -2.69 -1.95
CA LEU A 15 -21.79 -1.62 -2.52
C LEU A 15 -20.49 -2.29 -2.94
N PHE A 16 -20.46 -2.84 -4.14
CA PHE A 16 -19.19 -3.04 -4.82
C PHE A 16 -18.60 -1.64 -4.98
N PRO A 17 -17.45 -1.32 -4.35
CA PRO A 17 -16.81 -0.04 -4.60
C PRO A 17 -16.57 0.09 -6.10
N PRO A 18 -16.64 1.33 -6.64
CA PRO A 18 -16.38 1.55 -8.05
C PRO A 18 -15.02 0.96 -8.35
N THR A 19 -14.98 -0.03 -9.24
CA THR A 19 -13.73 -0.56 -9.76
C THR A 19 -13.05 0.61 -10.43
N THR A 20 -12.08 1.22 -9.75
CA THR A 20 -11.23 2.20 -10.38
C THR A 20 -10.51 1.42 -11.47
N ALA A 21 -10.91 1.59 -12.72
CA ALA A 21 -10.52 0.70 -13.82
C ALA A 21 -9.02 0.76 -14.16
N LEU A 22 -8.22 1.45 -13.33
CA LEU A 22 -6.80 1.73 -13.51
C LEU A 22 -5.95 1.36 -12.28
N ALA A 23 -6.47 1.43 -11.05
CA ALA A 23 -5.68 1.07 -9.88
C ALA A 23 -5.53 -0.45 -9.76
N SER A 24 -4.33 -0.90 -9.38
CA SER A 24 -4.10 -2.31 -9.10
C SER A 24 -4.59 -2.67 -7.70
N GLU A 25 -5.15 -3.87 -7.51
CA GLU A 25 -5.61 -4.36 -6.18
C GLU A 25 -4.53 -4.24 -5.09
N ARG A 26 -3.26 -4.43 -5.47
CA ARG A 26 -2.11 -4.24 -4.57
C ARG A 26 -1.91 -2.78 -4.14
N ALA A 27 -2.18 -1.81 -5.01
CA ALA A 27 -2.04 -0.40 -4.68
C ALA A 27 -3.18 0.05 -3.76
N GLU A 28 -4.42 -0.40 -4.04
CA GLU A 28 -5.58 -0.17 -3.18
C GLU A 28 -5.37 -0.73 -1.76
N GLN A 29 -4.94 -1.99 -1.64
CA GLN A 29 -4.58 -2.57 -0.36
C GLN A 29 -3.41 -1.83 0.31
N GLY A 30 -2.48 -1.30 -0.48
CA GLY A 30 -1.39 -0.46 0.01
C GLY A 30 -1.93 0.76 0.74
N TRP A 31 -2.86 1.51 0.14
CA TRP A 31 -3.47 2.67 0.78
C TRP A 31 -4.26 2.33 2.04
N GLN A 32 -5.02 1.23 2.04
CA GLN A 32 -5.74 0.79 3.24
C GLN A 32 -4.78 0.55 4.43
N LEU A 33 -3.61 -0.04 4.19
CA LEU A 33 -2.60 -0.23 5.23
C LEU A 33 -1.98 1.09 5.67
N ILE A 34 -1.75 2.02 4.73
CA ILE A 34 -1.21 3.36 5.02
C ILE A 34 -2.17 4.17 5.90
N GLU A 35 -3.47 4.13 5.61
CA GLU A 35 -4.52 4.75 6.44
C GLU A 35 -4.56 4.17 7.86
N GLN A 36 -4.13 2.92 8.03
CA GLN A 36 -3.99 2.25 9.33
C GLN A 36 -2.63 2.53 10.00
N GLY A 37 -1.79 3.38 9.42
CA GLY A 37 -0.51 3.81 9.99
C GLY A 37 0.71 3.03 9.51
N ALA A 38 0.63 2.34 8.37
CA ALA A 38 1.80 1.67 7.81
C ALA A 38 2.91 2.65 7.42
N MET A 39 4.15 2.22 7.61
CA MET A 39 5.34 2.92 7.13
C MET A 39 5.43 2.82 5.61
N ILE A 40 5.44 3.96 4.93
CA ILE A 40 5.54 4.03 3.46
C ILE A 40 7.02 4.11 3.06
N VAL A 41 7.48 3.13 2.28
CA VAL A 41 8.89 3.02 1.91
C VAL A 41 9.05 3.01 0.39
N ASP A 42 9.69 4.06 -0.12
CA ASP A 42 10.11 4.15 -1.51
C ASP A 42 11.51 3.55 -1.68
N VAL A 43 11.61 2.46 -2.44
CA VAL A 43 12.89 1.78 -2.68
C VAL A 43 13.59 2.22 -3.96
N ARG A 44 13.15 3.33 -4.57
CA ARG A 44 13.81 3.99 -5.71
C ARG A 44 15.10 4.70 -5.29
N THR A 45 15.81 5.24 -6.28
CA THR A 45 16.99 6.08 -6.03
C THR A 45 16.60 7.40 -5.37
N PRO A 46 17.53 8.07 -4.66
CA PRO A 46 17.29 9.39 -4.08
C PRO A 46 16.86 10.44 -5.12
N GLN A 47 17.39 10.36 -6.34
CA GLN A 47 17.01 11.27 -7.43
C GLN A 47 15.54 11.06 -7.84
N GLU A 48 15.12 9.82 -8.08
CA GLU A 48 13.72 9.52 -8.40
C GLU A 48 12.76 9.95 -7.29
N PHE A 49 13.20 9.87 -6.03
CA PHE A 49 12.42 10.32 -4.88
C PHE A 49 12.34 11.85 -4.82
N SER A 50 13.45 12.57 -5.03
CA SER A 50 13.46 14.04 -5.06
C SER A 50 12.62 14.62 -6.19
N ASP A 51 12.52 13.90 -7.32
CA ASP A 51 11.72 14.32 -8.48
C ASP A 51 10.21 14.16 -8.23
N GLY A 52 9.82 13.39 -7.20
CA GLY A 52 8.43 13.20 -6.78
C GLY A 52 8.21 11.87 -6.08
N HIS A 53 7.47 11.88 -4.98
CA HIS A 53 7.19 10.72 -4.14
C HIS A 53 5.83 10.85 -3.44
N LEU A 54 5.33 9.75 -2.85
CA LEU A 54 4.11 9.78 -2.04
C LEU A 54 4.34 10.55 -0.74
N ASP A 55 3.35 11.32 -0.30
CA ASP A 55 3.40 12.04 0.97
C ASP A 55 3.77 11.11 2.13
N ASN A 56 4.64 11.58 3.04
CA ASN A 56 5.13 10.83 4.21
C ASN A 56 5.93 9.56 3.90
N ALA A 57 6.28 9.29 2.63
CA ALA A 57 7.20 8.22 2.30
C ALA A 57 8.62 8.53 2.78
N VAL A 58 9.33 7.50 3.22
CA VAL A 58 10.78 7.54 3.40
C VAL A 58 11.47 6.88 2.21
N ASN A 59 12.61 7.44 1.79
CA ASN A 59 13.40 6.83 0.74
C ASN A 59 14.46 5.90 1.32
N TYR A 60 14.24 4.58 1.20
CA TYR A 60 15.22 3.54 1.53
C TYR A 60 15.57 2.77 0.25
N PRO A 61 16.55 3.23 -0.54
CA PRO A 61 16.90 2.63 -1.82
C PRO A 61 17.16 1.12 -1.68
N LEU A 62 16.74 0.33 -2.68
CA LEU A 62 16.92 -1.12 -2.69
C LEU A 62 18.36 -1.56 -2.35
N SER A 63 19.36 -0.80 -2.80
CA SER A 63 20.79 -1.07 -2.55
C SER A 63 21.25 -0.81 -1.11
N GLU A 64 20.48 -0.06 -0.32
CA GLU A 64 20.81 0.35 1.06
C GLU A 64 19.82 -0.20 2.09
N LEU A 65 18.94 -1.14 1.72
CA LEU A 65 17.91 -1.66 2.62
C LEU A 65 18.45 -2.18 3.95
N ASP A 66 19.52 -2.97 3.94
CA ASP A 66 20.07 -3.55 5.18
C ASP A 66 20.51 -2.47 6.18
N LYS A 67 21.04 -1.34 5.68
CA LYS A 67 21.45 -0.19 6.49
C LYS A 67 20.24 0.51 7.11
N HIS A 68 19.19 0.74 6.33
CA HIS A 68 18.01 1.47 6.80
C HIS A 68 17.12 0.64 7.73
N PHE A 69 17.03 -0.67 7.50
CA PHE A 69 16.19 -1.58 8.29
C PHE A 69 16.91 -2.20 9.50
N ALA A 70 18.14 -1.76 9.81
CA ALA A 70 18.91 -2.26 10.95
C ALA A 70 18.21 -2.04 12.30
N ASN A 71 17.48 -0.92 12.44
CA ASN A 71 16.80 -0.51 13.68
C ASN A 71 15.28 -0.43 13.53
N VAL A 72 14.71 -1.03 12.48
CA VAL A 72 13.25 -1.08 12.28
C VAL A 72 12.73 -2.37 12.92
N ASP A 73 11.70 -2.24 13.76
CA ASP A 73 11.08 -3.38 14.42
C ASP A 73 10.45 -4.34 13.40
N LYS A 74 10.63 -5.65 13.60
CA LYS A 74 10.28 -6.68 12.61
C LYS A 74 8.78 -6.85 12.38
N ASP A 75 7.98 -6.38 13.33
CA ASP A 75 6.52 -6.35 13.32
C ASP A 75 5.95 -5.02 12.79
N THR A 76 6.79 -4.04 12.43
CA THR A 76 6.33 -2.80 11.79
C THR A 76 5.58 -3.12 10.50
N GLN A 77 4.37 -2.59 10.34
CA GLN A 77 3.63 -2.66 9.08
C GLN A 77 4.28 -1.76 8.04
N ILE A 78 4.77 -2.34 6.94
CA ILE A 78 5.55 -1.64 5.91
C ILE A 78 4.90 -1.83 4.55
N VAL A 79 4.71 -0.72 3.84
CA VAL A 79 4.24 -0.69 2.45
C VAL A 79 5.39 -0.25 1.56
N LEU A 80 5.83 -1.13 0.66
CA LEU A 80 6.92 -0.91 -0.28
C LEU A 80 6.37 -0.56 -1.65
N TYR A 81 6.90 0.51 -2.25
CA TYR A 81 6.67 0.81 -3.66
C TYR A 81 7.97 1.20 -4.37
N CYS A 82 7.95 1.19 -5.69
CA CYS A 82 9.04 1.71 -6.50
C CYS A 82 8.51 2.30 -7.81
N ARG A 83 9.30 2.36 -8.89
CA ARG A 83 8.80 2.89 -10.18
C ARG A 83 7.71 2.02 -10.81
N SER A 84 7.92 0.71 -10.89
CA SER A 84 7.04 -0.23 -11.62
C SER A 84 6.69 -1.52 -10.87
N GLY A 85 7.04 -1.62 -9.59
CA GLY A 85 6.83 -2.81 -8.75
C GLY A 85 7.98 -3.83 -8.71
N ALA A 86 8.94 -3.79 -9.64
CA ALA A 86 10.01 -4.79 -9.68
C ALA A 86 11.01 -4.67 -8.52
N ARG A 87 11.42 -3.44 -8.17
CA ARG A 87 12.37 -3.21 -7.06
C ARG A 87 11.72 -3.42 -5.70
N SER A 88 10.46 -2.99 -5.52
CA SER A 88 9.69 -3.24 -4.29
C SER A 88 9.41 -4.73 -4.09
N GLY A 89 9.21 -5.51 -5.17
CA GLY A 89 9.15 -6.97 -5.10
C GLY A 89 10.45 -7.60 -4.58
N LYS A 90 11.62 -7.13 -5.06
CA LYS A 90 12.92 -7.56 -4.54
C LYS A 90 13.12 -7.17 -3.07
N ALA A 91 12.75 -5.94 -2.72
CA ALA A 91 12.79 -5.44 -1.34
C ALA A 91 11.93 -6.29 -0.39
N TYR A 92 10.71 -6.64 -0.82
CA TYR A 92 9.80 -7.50 -0.06
C TYR A 92 10.45 -8.84 0.25
N GLN A 93 10.98 -9.54 -0.77
CA GLN A 93 11.61 -10.85 -0.56
C GLN A 93 12.85 -10.75 0.34
N HIS A 94 13.65 -9.71 0.15
CA HIS A 94 14.83 -9.44 0.97
C HIS A 94 14.45 -9.24 2.45
N LEU A 95 13.53 -8.33 2.74
CA LEU A 95 13.10 -8.05 4.12
C LEU A 95 12.40 -9.25 4.76
N LYS A 96 11.57 -9.99 3.99
CA LYS A 96 10.94 -11.23 4.46
C LYS A 96 11.98 -12.25 4.90
N SER A 97 13.09 -12.40 4.15
CA SER A 97 14.21 -13.28 4.51
C SER A 97 14.95 -12.84 5.78
N ARG A 98 14.83 -11.56 6.16
CA ARG A 98 15.39 -10.96 7.38
C ARG A 98 14.41 -10.93 8.56
N GLY A 99 13.29 -11.65 8.45
CA GLY A 99 12.33 -11.84 9.54
C GLY A 99 11.26 -10.77 9.69
N PHE A 100 11.11 -9.84 8.74
CA PHE A 100 9.97 -8.91 8.74
C PHE A 100 8.69 -9.66 8.37
N SER A 101 7.64 -9.51 9.19
CA SER A 101 6.38 -10.25 9.02
C SER A 101 5.30 -9.45 8.33
N ASN A 102 5.29 -8.12 8.51
CA ASN A 102 4.19 -7.24 8.11
C ASN A 102 4.60 -6.39 6.90
N LEU A 103 4.80 -7.05 5.77
CA LEU A 103 5.24 -6.43 4.52
C LEU A 103 4.13 -6.44 3.47
N HIS A 104 4.04 -5.37 2.68
CA HIS A 104 3.19 -5.31 1.49
C HIS A 104 3.94 -4.70 0.31
N ASN A 105 3.83 -5.32 -0.87
CA ASN A 105 4.36 -4.77 -2.11
C ASN A 105 3.23 -4.08 -2.88
N ALA A 106 3.14 -2.76 -2.77
CA ALA A 106 2.07 -1.98 -3.39
C ALA A 106 2.35 -1.60 -4.85
N GLY A 107 3.51 -1.98 -5.40
CA GLY A 107 3.77 -1.86 -6.83
C GLY A 107 4.50 -0.60 -7.28
N GLY A 108 4.02 0.00 -8.36
CA GLY A 108 4.60 1.17 -9.00
C GLY A 108 4.10 2.49 -8.40
N PHE A 109 4.89 3.55 -8.56
CA PHE A 109 4.56 4.88 -8.09
C PHE A 109 3.31 5.43 -8.78
N ALA A 110 3.20 5.24 -10.10
CA ALA A 110 2.01 5.63 -10.85
C ALA A 110 0.75 4.87 -10.38
N GLU A 111 0.85 3.55 -10.16
CA GLU A 111 -0.26 2.75 -9.63
C GLU A 111 -0.71 3.25 -8.25
N MET A 112 0.25 3.61 -7.38
CA MET A 112 -0.07 4.20 -6.08
C MET A 112 -0.72 5.58 -6.21
N GLN A 113 -0.31 6.40 -7.17
CA GLN A 113 -0.94 7.72 -7.39
C GLN A 113 -2.36 7.59 -7.93
N GLU A 114 -2.62 6.60 -8.78
CA GLU A 114 -3.95 6.33 -9.35
C GLU A 114 -4.92 5.71 -8.33
N ALA A 115 -4.39 5.04 -7.31
CA ALA A 115 -5.17 4.34 -6.28
C ALA A 115 -5.56 5.20 -5.05
N LYS A 116 -5.10 6.46 -4.98
CA LYS A 116 -5.35 7.39 -3.86
C LYS A 116 -6.60 8.23 -4.11
#